data_AF-A0A969LWV6-F1
#
_entry.id   AF-A0A969LWV6-F1
#
_cell.length_a   1.000
_cell.length_b   1.000
_cell.length_c   1.000
_cell.angle_alpha   90.00
_cell.angle_beta   90.00
_cell.angle_gamma   90.00
#
_symmetry.space_group_name_H-M   'P 1'
#
loop_
_entity.id
_entity.type
_entity.pdbx_description
1 polymer ?
#
loop_
_entity_poly.entity_id
_entity_poly.type
_entity_poly.pdbx_seq_one_letter_code
_entity_poly.pdbx_strand_id
1 'polypeptide(L)' 'RLSVIFRKVTNGFRSDWGRDLFADVRSIVNTGKRQGLSAFQAISAALNPAKSLFSLS' A
#
# COMPACT_ATOMS: atom_id res chain seq x y z
N ARG A 1 5.17 29.98 -5.64
CA ARG A 1 3.84 29.33 -5.84
C ARG A 1 3.65 28.24 -4.79
N LEU A 2 2.68 28.40 -3.88
CA LEU A 2 2.46 27.52 -2.71
C LEU A 2 2.24 26.03 -3.06
N SER A 3 1.71 25.75 -4.26
CA SER A 3 1.47 24.38 -4.74
C SER A 3 2.75 23.54 -4.92
N VAL A 4 3.91 24.17 -5.14
CA VAL A 4 5.19 23.45 -5.30
C VAL A 4 5.74 23.03 -3.94
N ILE A 5 5.64 23.90 -2.94
CA ILE A 5 6.03 23.60 -1.55
C ILE A 5 5.14 22.50 -1.00
N PHE A 6 3.82 22.61 -1.21
CA PHE A 6 2.86 21.57 -0.83
C PHE A 6 3.27 20.20 -1.38
N ARG A 7 3.52 20.08 -2.69
CA ARG A 7 3.94 18.80 -3.30
C ARG A 7 5.27 18.27 -2.78
N LYS A 8 6.23 19.15 -2.42
CA LYS A 8 7.50 18.71 -1.82
C LYS A 8 7.32 18.16 -0.42
N VAL A 9 6.48 18.80 0.40
CA VAL A 9 6.28 18.43 1.81
C VAL A 9 5.34 17.23 1.94
N THR A 10 4.26 17.19 1.17
CA THR A 10 3.25 16.11 1.26
C THR A 10 3.44 15.01 0.22
N ASN A 11 4.46 15.12 -0.63
CA ASN A 11 4.64 14.28 -1.82
C ASN A 11 3.42 14.26 -2.77
N GLY A 12 2.56 15.29 -2.69
CA GLY A 12 1.33 15.40 -3.47
C GLY A 12 0.09 14.78 -2.83
N PHE A 13 0.20 14.14 -1.65
CA PHE A 13 -0.96 13.70 -0.88
C PHE A 13 -1.68 14.89 -0.25
N ARG A 14 -3.01 14.88 -0.29
CA ARG A 14 -3.86 15.90 0.35
C ARG A 14 -4.38 15.51 1.72
N SER A 15 -4.33 14.22 2.03
CA SER A 15 -4.80 13.65 3.29
C SER A 15 -3.62 13.03 4.01
N ASP A 16 -3.59 13.18 5.33
CA ASP A 16 -2.51 12.63 6.15
C ASP A 16 -2.44 11.10 6.03
N TRP A 17 -3.59 10.43 5.99
CA TRP A 17 -3.70 8.98 5.85
C TRP A 17 -3.34 8.45 4.44
N GLY A 18 -3.34 9.30 3.41
CA GLY A 18 -3.16 8.86 2.02
C GLY A 18 -1.73 8.41 1.72
N ARG A 19 -0.75 9.00 2.41
CA ARG A 19 0.66 8.62 2.33
C ARG A 19 0.85 7.19 2.84
N ASP A 20 0.27 6.92 4.01
CA ASP A 20 0.46 5.66 4.72
C ASP A 20 -0.27 4.53 3.99
N LEU A 21 -1.52 4.76 3.55
CA LEU A 21 -2.23 3.79 2.72
C LEU A 21 -1.45 3.43 1.45
N PHE A 22 -0.87 4.41 0.76
CA PHE A 22 -0.09 4.14 -0.45
C PHE A 22 1.14 3.28 -0.15
N ALA A 23 1.83 3.55 0.96
CA ALA A 23 2.96 2.74 1.41
C ALA A 23 2.54 1.30 1.73
N ASP A 24 1.44 1.13 2.46
CA ASP A 24 0.91 -0.18 2.85
C ASP A 24 0.46 -1.00 1.64
N VAL A 25 -0.33 -0.41 0.73
CA VAL A 25 -0.77 -1.08 -0.50
C VAL A 25 0.41 -1.50 -1.35
N ARG A 26 1.42 -0.63 -1.51
CA ARG A 26 2.64 -0.95 -2.26
C ARG A 26 3.41 -2.11 -1.60
N SER A 27 3.49 -2.14 -0.27
CA SER A 27 4.12 -3.22 0.49
C SER A 27 3.40 -4.56 0.25
N ILE A 28 2.08 -4.57 0.39
CA ILE A 28 1.20 -5.73 0.16
C ILE A 28 1.36 -6.27 -1.26
N VAL A 29 1.28 -5.40 -2.27
CA VAL A 29 1.38 -5.81 -3.67
C VAL A 29 2.76 -6.37 -3.99
N ASN A 30 3.84 -5.78 -3.47
CA ASN A 30 5.19 -6.30 -3.65
C ASN A 30 5.37 -7.66 -2.97
N THR A 31 4.79 -7.83 -1.78
CA THR A 31 4.83 -9.10 -1.03
C THR A 31 4.04 -10.18 -1.77
N GLY A 32 2.82 -9.87 -2.21
CA GLY A 32 2.01 -10.78 -3.02
C GLY A 32 2.69 -11.16 -4.33
N LYS A 33 3.37 -10.22 -4.99
CA LYS A 33 4.14 -10.49 -6.21
C LYS A 33 5.27 -11.50 -5.96
N ARG A 34 5.96 -11.44 -4.81
CA ARG A 34 6.98 -12.45 -4.43
C ARG A 34 6.38 -13.83 -4.19
N GLN A 35 5.10 -13.90 -3.85
CA GLN A 35 4.34 -15.15 -3.65
C GLN A 35 3.62 -15.62 -4.91
N GLY A 36 3.82 -14.97 -6.05
CA GLY A 36 3.14 -15.30 -7.32
C GLY A 36 1.68 -14.87 -7.40
N LEU A 37 1.22 -14.01 -6.48
CA LEU A 37 -0.14 -13.47 -6.47
C LEU A 37 -0.26 -12.24 -7.37
N SER A 38 -1.43 -12.07 -7.99
CA SER A 38 -1.77 -10.81 -8.66
C SER A 38 -2.00 -9.69 -7.65
N ALA A 39 -1.88 -8.43 -8.07
CA ALA A 39 -2.10 -7.27 -7.18
C ALA A 39 -3.49 -7.31 -6.52
N PHE A 40 -4.52 -7.69 -7.27
CA PHE A 40 -5.88 -7.84 -6.74
C PHE A 40 -5.95 -8.95 -5.70
N GLN A 41 -5.39 -10.13 -5.98
CA GLN A 41 -5.37 -11.24 -5.03
C GLN A 41 -4.61 -10.89 -3.74
N ALA A 42 -3.51 -10.15 -3.85
CA ALA A 42 -2.74 -9.68 -2.71
C ALA A 42 -3.57 -8.73 -1.83
N ILE A 43 -4.24 -7.74 -2.43
CA ILE A 43 -5.09 -6.79 -1.70
C ILE A 43 -6.29 -7.50 -1.09
N SER A 44 -6.99 -8.37 -1.83
CA SER A 44 -8.11 -9.14 -1.31
C SER A 44 -7.72 -10.07 -0.16
N ALA A 45 -6.50 -10.62 -0.18
CA ALA A 45 -5.99 -11.39 0.94
C ALA A 45 -5.74 -10.50 2.16
N ALA A 46 -5.08 -9.34 1.99
CA ALA A 46 -4.83 -8.42 3.10
C ALA A 46 -6.11 -7.88 3.78
N LEU A 47 -7.19 -7.73 3.02
CA LEU A 47 -8.49 -7.32 3.55
C LEU A 47 -9.29 -8.46 4.18
N ASN A 48 -8.88 -9.72 3.96
CA ASN A 48 -9.57 -10.88 4.48
C ASN A 48 -8.96 -11.28 5.84
N PRO A 49 -9.70 -11.15 6.95
CA PRO A 49 -9.18 -11.45 8.28
C PRO A 49 -8.79 -12.93 8.46
N ALA A 50 -9.30 -13.84 7.63
CA ALA A 50 -8.98 -15.26 7.67
C ALA A 50 -7.79 -15.65 6.78
N LYS A 51 -7.29 -14.74 5.92
CA LYS A 51 -6.24 -15.04 4.94
C LYS A 51 -5.02 -14.15 5.16
N SER A 52 -4.02 -14.67 5.87
CA SER A 52 -2.74 -13.98 6.00
C SER A 52 -1.92 -14.10 4.72
N LEU A 53 -1.34 -12.98 4.26
CA LEU A 53 -0.27 -12.99 3.26
C LEU A 53 1.04 -13.50 3.84
N PHE A 54 1.18 -13.50 5.17
CA PHE A 54 2.35 -14.04 5.84
C PHE A 54 2.07 -15.49 6.17
N SER A 55 2.80 -16.39 5.52
CA SER A 55 2.89 -17.77 5.98
C SER A 55 3.63 -17.75 7.32
N LEU A 56 2.98 -18.22 8.38
CA LEU A 56 3.64 -18.52 9.65
C LEU A 56 4.57 -19.71 9.38
N SER A 57 5.84 -19.42 9.14
CA SER A 57 6.92 -20.40 9.17
C SER A 57 7.19 -20.85 10.59
#